data_AF-A0A833ZKV6-F1
#
_entry.id   AF-A0A833ZKV6-F1
#
_cell.length_a   1.000
_cell.length_b   1.000
_cell.length_c   1.000
_cell.angle_alpha   90.00
_cell.angle_beta   90.00
_cell.angle_gamma   90.00
#
_symmetry.space_group_name_H-M   'P 1'
#
loop_
_entity.id
_entity.type
_entity.pdbx_description
1 polymer ?
#
loop_
_entity_poly.entity_id
_entity_poly.type
_entity_poly.pdbx_seq_one_letter_code
_entity_poly.pdbx_strand_id
1 'polypeptide(L)'
;MLHGKFLSVIPYKCEASSLAGALGKLKNSQDPGAHTVPQFVNWETSQGYGLGSQNSESSKRVLRRRKMEASVQPEVPASKQLLSTIKKDSEKHIEVELRKFLAIKRTPDFHTIIGDIVIGLLGRCKTEPSFYPRNSLMQLVQMHVLSYSLCPGLMEVALERTDVQMLQLCLQQFPDIPEAVTCACLKVFLSVGDSTLQETSVNMESVSEYSDAAHDEKMEAQTEILQNGFNPEEDSCDNCERALKEKPQATVEETASCPVIPKRAALLNAILRSAYSEAFLLPHLKDIPAQHITLFLQYLYFLYLKCSENATMTLPGVHPPTLNQIMDWICLLLDANFTVVVMIPEAKKLLLSLYKFVKSQICICSELNKIEVSFRELQKLNQEKNSRELYSIEVLELF
;
A
#
# COMPACT_ATOMS: atom_id res chain seq x y z
N MET A 1 -59.76 21.31 -55.39
CA MET A 1 -59.55 20.90 -53.99
C MET A 1 -58.17 21.39 -53.57
N LEU A 2 -58.10 22.38 -52.68
CA LEU A 2 -56.84 22.97 -52.22
C LEU A 2 -56.28 22.13 -51.05
N HIS A 3 -55.31 21.26 -51.31
CA HIS A 3 -54.49 20.65 -50.27
C HIS A 3 -53.28 21.54 -49.98
N GLY A 4 -53.01 21.81 -48.70
CA GLY A 4 -51.79 22.50 -48.24
C GLY A 4 -51.98 23.89 -47.64
N LYS A 5 -52.90 24.07 -46.68
CA LYS A 5 -53.06 25.36 -45.96
C LYS A 5 -52.69 25.38 -44.48
N PHE A 6 -52.29 24.27 -43.86
CA PHE A 6 -51.82 24.29 -42.48
C PHE A 6 -50.66 23.31 -42.27
N LEU A 7 -49.50 23.85 -41.89
CA LEU A 7 -48.39 23.12 -41.31
C LEU A 7 -48.54 23.19 -39.80
N SER A 8 -48.87 22.07 -39.15
CA SER A 8 -48.83 21.97 -37.69
C SER A 8 -47.42 21.54 -37.26
N VAL A 9 -46.65 22.46 -36.68
CA VAL A 9 -45.39 22.14 -36.03
C VAL A 9 -45.72 21.62 -34.63
N ILE A 10 -45.56 20.31 -34.42
CA ILE A 10 -45.59 19.71 -33.08
C ILE A 10 -44.15 19.76 -32.56
N PRO A 11 -43.84 20.56 -31.52
CA PRO A 11 -42.51 20.52 -30.92
C PRO A 11 -42.31 19.16 -30.24
N TYR A 12 -41.67 18.24 -30.96
CA TYR A 12 -41.19 16.99 -30.38
C TYR A 12 -39.89 17.26 -29.63
N LYS A 13 -39.95 17.26 -28.30
CA LYS A 13 -38.75 17.25 -27.47
C LYS A 13 -38.21 15.83 -27.51
N CYS A 14 -37.04 15.62 -28.11
CA CYS A 14 -36.34 14.33 -27.99
C CYS A 14 -36.17 14.02 -26.50
N GLU A 15 -36.68 12.88 -26.03
CA GLU A 15 -36.24 12.35 -24.75
C GLU A 15 -34.72 12.15 -24.81
N ALA A 16 -34.02 12.53 -23.74
CA ALA A 16 -32.58 12.35 -23.65
C ALA A 16 -32.29 10.84 -23.65
N SER A 17 -32.09 10.25 -24.82
CA SER A 17 -31.58 8.89 -24.98
C SER A 17 -30.14 8.89 -24.50
N SER A 18 -29.97 8.74 -23.18
CA SER A 18 -28.66 8.57 -22.58
C SER A 18 -28.16 7.17 -22.92
N LEU A 19 -26.94 7.08 -23.46
CA LEU A 19 -26.21 5.81 -23.63
C LEU A 19 -26.20 5.02 -22.31
N ALA A 20 -26.21 5.70 -21.15
CA ALA A 20 -26.30 5.07 -19.83
C ALA A 20 -27.62 4.34 -19.58
N GLY A 21 -28.73 4.78 -20.19
CA GLY A 21 -30.01 4.07 -20.18
C GLY A 21 -29.97 2.81 -21.04
N ALA A 22 -29.42 2.91 -22.25
CA ALA A 22 -29.27 1.79 -23.18
C ALA A 22 -28.28 0.71 -22.69
N LEU A 23 -27.25 1.11 -21.96
CA LEU A 23 -26.23 0.22 -21.37
C LEU A 23 -26.59 -0.26 -19.95
N GLY A 24 -27.80 0.03 -19.44
CA GLY A 24 -28.26 -0.43 -18.13
C GLY A 24 -27.58 0.23 -16.93
N LYS A 25 -26.77 1.28 -17.12
CA LYS A 25 -26.02 2.01 -16.08
C LYS A 25 -26.86 3.05 -15.33
N LEU A 26 -28.06 3.38 -15.82
CA LEU A 26 -28.93 4.43 -15.26
C LEU A 26 -29.59 4.05 -13.92
N LYS A 27 -29.63 2.76 -13.57
CA LYS A 27 -30.31 2.28 -12.35
C LYS A 27 -29.62 2.70 -11.04
N ASN A 28 -28.41 3.25 -11.12
CA ASN A 28 -27.65 3.73 -9.95
C ASN A 28 -27.80 5.25 -9.72
N SER A 29 -28.56 5.97 -10.55
CA SER A 29 -28.47 7.44 -10.56
C SER A 29 -29.50 8.16 -9.70
N GLN A 30 -30.69 7.62 -9.42
CA GLN A 30 -31.68 8.25 -8.53
C GLN A 30 -32.94 7.39 -8.42
N ASP A 31 -33.22 6.86 -7.23
CA ASP A 31 -34.56 6.43 -6.87
C ASP A 31 -35.08 7.42 -5.80
N PRO A 32 -36.02 8.33 -6.10
CA PRO A 32 -36.45 9.40 -5.18
C PRO A 32 -37.21 8.91 -3.94
N GLY A 33 -37.43 7.60 -3.79
CA GLY A 33 -38.28 7.02 -2.75
C GLY A 33 -37.58 6.04 -1.79
N ALA A 34 -36.28 5.80 -1.91
CA ALA A 34 -35.59 4.88 -1.02
C ALA A 34 -35.23 5.60 0.30
N HIS A 35 -35.83 5.14 1.41
CA HIS A 35 -35.39 5.45 2.76
C HIS A 35 -33.87 5.36 2.87
N THR A 36 -33.25 6.26 3.65
CA THR A 36 -31.82 6.36 3.89
C THR A 36 -31.24 4.99 4.23
N VAL A 37 -30.70 4.32 3.21
CA VAL A 37 -29.94 3.08 3.38
C VAL A 37 -28.74 3.45 4.25
N PRO A 38 -28.37 2.65 5.25
CA PRO A 38 -27.16 2.92 6.01
C PRO A 38 -26.00 3.12 5.02
N GLN A 39 -25.22 4.18 5.24
CA GLN A 39 -24.16 4.61 4.34
C GLN A 39 -23.10 3.52 4.11
N PHE A 40 -23.08 2.49 4.96
CA PHE A 40 -22.26 1.31 4.82
C PHE A 40 -23.03 0.04 5.21
N VAL A 41 -22.82 -1.04 4.45
CA VAL A 41 -23.38 -2.37 4.73
C VAL A 41 -22.32 -3.20 5.44
N ASN A 42 -22.60 -3.64 6.67
CA ASN A 42 -21.74 -4.61 7.34
C ASN A 42 -21.89 -5.98 6.66
N TRP A 43 -20.84 -6.44 5.98
CA TRP A 43 -20.84 -7.74 5.31
C TRP A 43 -20.76 -8.92 6.29
N GLU A 44 -20.32 -8.71 7.55
CA GLU A 44 -20.21 -9.76 8.56
C GLU A 44 -21.58 -10.24 9.06
N THR A 45 -22.60 -9.37 9.04
CA THR A 45 -23.98 -9.74 9.41
C THR A 45 -24.76 -10.42 8.27
N SER A 46 -24.21 -10.43 7.04
CA SER A 46 -24.87 -10.98 5.85
C SER A 46 -24.71 -12.51 5.69
N GLN A 47 -23.84 -13.16 6.47
CA GLN A 47 -23.62 -14.61 6.41
C GLN A 47 -24.81 -15.47 6.88
N GLY A 48 -25.91 -14.86 7.35
CA GLY A 48 -27.10 -15.58 7.83
C GLY A 48 -28.23 -15.76 6.81
N TYR A 49 -28.20 -15.11 5.65
CA TYR A 49 -29.29 -15.18 4.67
C TYR A 49 -28.97 -16.19 3.56
N GLY A 50 -29.16 -17.48 3.88
CA GLY A 50 -29.33 -18.50 2.86
C GLY A 50 -30.53 -18.19 1.98
N LEU A 51 -30.39 -18.37 0.67
CA LEU A 51 -31.47 -18.36 -0.31
C LEU A 51 -32.66 -19.19 0.20
N GLY A 52 -33.78 -18.53 0.49
CA GLY A 52 -35.00 -19.17 0.94
C GLY A 52 -36.20 -18.24 0.83
N SER A 53 -36.94 -18.42 -0.26
CA SER A 53 -38.29 -17.93 -0.59
C SER A 53 -39.09 -17.28 0.53
N GLN A 54 -39.67 -16.11 0.22
CA GLN A 54 -40.87 -15.60 0.89
C GLN A 54 -41.97 -16.67 0.88
N ASN A 55 -42.52 -17.02 2.05
CA ASN A 55 -43.95 -17.12 2.36
C ASN A 55 -44.25 -18.00 3.59
N SER A 56 -45.35 -17.63 4.24
CA SER A 56 -46.16 -18.35 5.23
C SER A 56 -45.85 -18.14 6.73
N GLU A 57 -46.83 -17.50 7.36
CA GLU A 57 -47.13 -17.60 8.78
C GLU A 57 -47.26 -19.07 9.21
N SER A 58 -46.65 -19.45 10.33
CA SER A 58 -47.16 -20.56 11.14
C SER A 58 -46.78 -20.39 12.62
N SER A 59 -47.74 -19.82 13.35
CA SER A 59 -48.26 -20.25 14.65
C SER A 59 -47.34 -21.01 15.63
N LYS A 60 -47.06 -20.32 16.74
CA LYS A 60 -47.13 -20.77 18.15
C LYS A 60 -46.39 -22.07 18.55
N ARG A 61 -45.40 -21.92 19.43
CA ARG A 61 -45.39 -22.62 20.73
C ARG A 61 -44.79 -21.77 21.84
N VAL A 62 -45.62 -21.60 22.86
CA VAL A 62 -45.41 -20.85 24.09
C VAL A 62 -44.40 -21.59 24.98
N LEU A 63 -43.30 -20.93 25.36
CA LEU A 63 -42.52 -21.28 26.54
C LEU A 63 -42.52 -20.08 27.48
N ARG A 64 -43.32 -20.20 28.54
CA ARG A 64 -43.45 -19.24 29.63
C ARG A 64 -42.09 -19.03 30.29
N ARG A 65 -41.51 -17.83 30.14
CA ARG A 65 -40.48 -17.33 31.07
C ARG A 65 -41.03 -16.08 31.75
N ARG A 66 -41.06 -16.12 33.09
CA ARG A 66 -41.58 -15.07 33.97
C ARG A 66 -40.97 -13.71 33.63
N LYS A 67 -41.87 -12.76 33.40
CA LYS A 67 -41.67 -11.32 33.30
C LYS A 67 -41.32 -10.77 34.69
N MET A 68 -40.11 -10.26 34.87
CA MET A 68 -39.88 -9.15 35.80
C MET A 68 -39.72 -7.90 34.93
N GLU A 69 -40.78 -7.10 34.87
CA GLU A 69 -40.71 -5.72 34.44
C GLU A 69 -39.96 -4.93 35.52
N ALA A 70 -38.68 -4.67 35.29
CA ALA A 70 -38.07 -3.45 35.78
C ALA A 70 -38.22 -2.42 34.65
N SER A 71 -38.92 -1.33 34.91
CA SER A 71 -39.06 -0.20 34.00
C SER A 71 -37.69 0.44 33.77
N VAL A 72 -36.96 0.00 32.74
CA VAL A 72 -35.81 0.72 32.21
C VAL A 72 -36.35 1.58 31.08
N GLN A 73 -36.31 2.89 31.29
CA GLN A 73 -36.52 3.89 30.24
C GLN A 73 -35.71 3.50 28.98
N PRO A 74 -36.14 3.83 27.76
CA PRO A 74 -35.30 3.62 26.59
C PRO A 74 -34.10 4.57 26.68
N GLU A 75 -33.01 4.12 27.31
CA GLU A 75 -31.75 4.85 27.30
C GLU A 75 -31.35 5.06 25.85
N VAL A 76 -31.15 6.34 25.49
CA VAL A 76 -30.64 6.71 24.17
C VAL A 76 -29.36 5.91 23.94
N PRO A 77 -29.17 5.24 22.79
CA PRO A 77 -27.97 4.47 22.51
C PRO A 77 -26.73 5.31 22.80
N ALA A 78 -25.76 4.77 23.55
CA ALA A 78 -24.55 5.49 23.96
C ALA A 78 -23.82 6.16 22.77
N SER A 79 -23.93 5.58 21.57
CA SER A 79 -23.42 6.17 20.32
C SER A 79 -24.12 7.47 19.90
N LYS A 80 -25.45 7.55 20.04
CA LYS A 80 -26.22 8.78 19.74
C LYS A 80 -25.94 9.88 20.75
N GLN A 81 -25.71 9.51 22.01
CA GLN A 81 -25.29 10.46 23.05
C GLN A 81 -23.90 11.01 22.73
N LEU A 82 -22.92 10.16 22.41
CA LEU A 82 -21.57 10.58 22.03
C LEU A 82 -21.56 11.47 20.77
N LEU A 83 -22.34 11.14 19.75
CA LEU A 83 -22.49 11.99 18.54
C LEU A 83 -23.08 13.37 18.86
N SER A 84 -23.94 13.48 19.87
CA SER A 84 -24.48 14.77 20.32
C SER A 84 -23.44 15.59 21.09
N THR A 85 -22.63 14.93 21.93
CA THR A 85 -21.50 15.50 22.67
C THR A 85 -20.45 16.05 21.71
N ILE A 86 -20.11 15.31 20.64
CA ILE A 86 -19.14 15.71 19.62
C ILE A 86 -19.48 17.06 18.99
N LYS A 87 -20.77 17.41 18.85
CA LYS A 87 -21.19 18.66 18.21
C LYS A 87 -20.97 19.91 19.05
N LYS A 88 -20.84 19.79 20.39
CA LYS A 88 -20.92 20.95 21.29
C LYS A 88 -19.81 21.01 22.33
N ASP A 89 -19.27 19.88 22.74
CA ASP A 89 -18.39 19.83 23.90
C ASP A 89 -16.91 20.08 23.59
N SER A 90 -16.08 20.20 24.62
CA SER A 90 -14.62 20.36 24.48
C SER A 90 -13.92 19.07 24.08
N GLU A 91 -12.75 19.17 23.44
CA GLU A 91 -11.93 18.02 23.02
C GLU A 91 -11.65 17.04 24.18
N LYS A 92 -11.29 17.56 25.36
CA LYS A 92 -11.00 16.73 26.55
C LYS A 92 -12.23 15.96 27.04
N HIS A 93 -13.42 16.57 26.95
CA HIS A 93 -14.65 15.90 27.35
C HIS A 93 -15.02 14.80 26.36
N ILE A 94 -14.88 15.08 25.06
CA ILE A 94 -15.09 14.10 23.98
C ILE A 94 -14.16 12.90 24.16
N GLU A 95 -12.88 13.12 24.49
CA GLU A 95 -11.92 12.03 24.70
C GLU A 95 -12.31 11.12 25.87
N VAL A 96 -12.81 11.69 26.98
CA VAL A 96 -13.25 10.90 28.14
C VAL A 96 -14.49 10.08 27.79
N GLU A 97 -15.48 10.66 27.13
CA GLU A 97 -16.69 9.94 26.72
C GLU A 97 -16.39 8.87 25.66
N LEU A 98 -15.44 9.13 24.76
CA LEU A 98 -14.98 8.15 23.80
C LEU A 98 -14.34 6.94 24.49
N ARG A 99 -13.46 7.15 25.48
CA ARG A 99 -12.86 6.05 26.25
C ARG A 99 -13.91 5.22 27.00
N LYS A 100 -14.93 5.87 27.57
CA LYS A 100 -16.06 5.17 28.21
C LYS A 100 -16.82 4.33 27.19
N PHE A 101 -17.09 4.87 26.00
CA PHE A 101 -17.78 4.16 24.93
C PHE A 101 -16.97 2.95 24.45
N LEU A 102 -15.66 3.10 24.24
CA LEU A 102 -14.76 2.03 23.81
C LEU A 102 -14.61 0.90 24.85
N ALA A 103 -14.86 1.17 26.13
CA ALA A 103 -14.86 0.16 27.19
C ALA A 103 -16.12 -0.72 27.20
N ILE A 104 -17.19 -0.33 26.47
CA ILE A 104 -18.43 -1.10 26.37
C ILE A 104 -18.19 -2.32 25.45
N LYS A 105 -18.89 -3.43 25.72
CA LYS A 105 -18.78 -4.68 24.96
C LYS A 105 -19.09 -4.45 23.47
N ARG A 106 -18.20 -4.93 22.59
CA ARG A 106 -18.33 -4.82 21.12
C ARG A 106 -19.62 -5.49 20.64
N THR A 107 -20.40 -4.72 19.87
CA THR A 107 -21.60 -5.17 19.16
C THR A 107 -21.25 -5.52 17.71
N PRO A 108 -22.08 -6.29 16.98
CA PRO A 108 -21.82 -6.59 15.56
C PRO A 108 -21.78 -5.32 14.68
N ASP A 109 -22.51 -4.27 15.04
CA ASP A 109 -22.52 -2.99 14.33
C ASP A 109 -21.40 -2.03 14.78
N PHE A 110 -20.38 -2.51 15.49
CA PHE A 110 -19.34 -1.66 16.07
C PHE A 110 -18.54 -0.90 14.99
N HIS A 111 -18.27 -1.52 13.84
CA HIS A 111 -17.54 -0.88 12.73
C HIS A 111 -18.26 0.34 12.17
N THR A 112 -19.56 0.24 11.93
CA THR A 112 -20.37 1.34 11.39
C THR A 112 -20.54 2.46 12.41
N ILE A 113 -20.76 2.11 13.68
CA ILE A 113 -20.87 3.11 14.76
C ILE A 113 -19.56 3.89 14.94
N ILE A 114 -18.41 3.22 14.90
CA ILE A 114 -17.10 3.88 15.00
C ILE A 114 -16.85 4.75 13.75
N GLY A 115 -17.23 4.28 12.56
CA GLY A 115 -17.23 5.10 11.34
C GLY A 115 -18.06 6.37 11.48
N ASP A 116 -19.30 6.26 11.96
CA ASP A 116 -20.21 7.40 12.19
C ASP A 116 -19.63 8.40 13.19
N ILE A 117 -18.98 7.92 14.26
CA ILE A 117 -18.29 8.75 15.25
C ILE A 117 -17.15 9.53 14.59
N VAL A 118 -16.31 8.88 13.77
CA VAL A 118 -15.21 9.54 13.05
C VAL A 118 -15.77 10.57 12.06
N ILE A 119 -16.81 10.22 11.30
CA ILE A 119 -17.48 11.17 10.38
C ILE A 119 -18.02 12.38 11.16
N GLY A 120 -18.60 12.16 12.34
CA GLY A 120 -19.07 13.22 13.22
C GLY A 120 -17.94 14.15 13.69
N LEU A 121 -16.81 13.58 14.13
CA LEU A 121 -15.62 14.34 14.51
C LEU A 121 -15.06 15.14 13.33
N LEU A 122 -14.91 14.52 12.17
CA LEU A 122 -14.42 15.15 10.95
C LEU A 122 -15.35 16.24 10.43
N GLY A 123 -16.67 16.02 10.53
CA GLY A 123 -17.67 17.03 10.20
C GLY A 123 -17.46 18.31 11.02
N ARG A 124 -17.14 18.16 12.31
CA ARG A 124 -16.78 19.30 13.16
C ARG A 124 -15.42 19.90 12.82
N CYS A 125 -14.41 19.10 12.51
CA CYS A 125 -13.10 19.61 12.05
C CYS A 125 -13.23 20.49 10.80
N LYS A 126 -14.13 20.14 9.88
CA LYS A 126 -14.41 20.92 8.66
C LYS A 126 -15.13 22.24 8.97
N THR A 127 -16.00 22.28 9.99
CA THR A 127 -16.69 23.51 10.39
C THR A 127 -15.86 24.42 11.30
N GLU A 128 -14.98 23.83 12.13
CA GLU A 128 -14.17 24.52 13.12
C GLU A 128 -12.67 24.20 12.88
N PRO A 129 -11.94 25.02 12.10
CA PRO A 129 -10.54 24.74 11.77
C PRO A 129 -9.57 24.72 12.97
N SER A 130 -9.95 25.27 14.12
CA SER A 130 -9.15 25.18 15.36
C SER A 130 -9.35 23.86 16.11
N PHE A 131 -10.38 23.10 15.77
CA PHE A 131 -10.71 21.85 16.44
C PHE A 131 -10.14 20.66 15.65
N TYR A 132 -9.12 20.01 16.22
CA TYR A 132 -8.53 18.79 15.67
C TYR A 132 -8.27 17.78 16.79
N PRO A 133 -9.19 16.84 17.05
CA PRO A 133 -9.14 15.91 18.17
C PRO A 133 -8.16 14.77 17.89
N ARG A 134 -6.88 15.11 17.76
CA ARG A 134 -5.81 14.22 17.29
C ARG A 134 -5.72 12.93 18.09
N ASN A 135 -5.73 13.03 19.42
CA ASN A 135 -5.59 11.87 20.30
C ASN A 135 -6.79 10.92 20.17
N SER A 136 -7.99 11.47 20.06
CA SER A 136 -9.21 10.68 19.85
C SER A 136 -9.19 9.97 18.50
N LEU A 137 -8.75 10.65 17.43
CA LEU A 137 -8.64 10.05 16.10
C LEU A 137 -7.58 8.94 16.06
N MET A 138 -6.40 9.16 16.66
CA MET A 138 -5.36 8.13 16.76
C MET A 138 -5.84 6.89 17.53
N GLN A 139 -6.52 7.07 18.67
CA GLN A 139 -7.10 5.96 19.44
C GLN A 139 -8.11 5.16 18.62
N LEU A 140 -8.96 5.85 17.84
CA LEU A 140 -9.98 5.20 17.02
C LEU A 140 -9.38 4.38 15.88
N VAL A 141 -8.34 4.89 15.23
CA VAL A 141 -7.65 4.17 14.16
C VAL A 141 -6.97 2.93 14.74
N GLN A 142 -6.21 3.07 15.83
CA GLN A 142 -5.51 1.97 16.54
C GLN A 142 -6.38 0.77 16.93
N MET A 143 -7.71 0.92 16.96
CA MET A 143 -8.62 -0.21 17.21
C MET A 143 -8.62 -1.26 16.07
N HIS A 144 -8.04 -0.95 14.90
CA HIS A 144 -8.04 -1.82 13.70
C HIS A 144 -9.44 -2.19 13.19
N VAL A 145 -10.42 -1.32 13.44
CA VAL A 145 -11.84 -1.51 13.09
C VAL A 145 -12.25 -0.62 11.91
N LEU A 146 -11.43 0.37 11.57
CA LEU A 146 -11.72 1.38 10.54
C LEU A 146 -11.10 1.02 9.19
N SER A 147 -11.71 1.54 8.13
CA SER A 147 -11.23 1.47 6.75
C SER A 147 -11.38 2.85 6.10
N TYR A 148 -10.70 3.09 4.99
CA TYR A 148 -10.81 4.34 4.25
C TYR A 148 -12.26 4.59 3.80
N SER A 149 -12.96 3.56 3.32
CA SER A 149 -14.36 3.67 2.88
C SER A 149 -15.32 4.11 4.00
N LEU A 150 -15.01 3.77 5.26
CA LEU A 150 -15.81 4.16 6.43
C LEU A 150 -15.55 5.61 6.86
N CYS A 151 -14.36 6.16 6.60
CA CYS A 151 -13.99 7.51 6.99
C CYS A 151 -13.10 8.22 5.95
N PRO A 152 -13.60 8.44 4.71
CA PRO A 152 -12.77 8.91 3.59
C PRO A 152 -12.13 10.28 3.84
N GLY A 153 -12.81 11.14 4.62
CA GLY A 153 -12.31 12.46 4.98
C GLY A 153 -11.16 12.49 6.01
N LEU A 154 -10.82 11.36 6.65
CA LEU A 154 -9.80 11.35 7.70
C LEU A 154 -8.41 11.65 7.12
N MET A 155 -8.03 10.93 6.06
CA MET A 155 -6.73 11.13 5.41
C MET A 155 -6.67 12.47 4.68
N GLU A 156 -7.78 12.98 4.14
CA GLU A 156 -7.86 14.33 3.55
C GLU A 156 -7.47 15.40 4.57
N VAL A 157 -8.11 15.38 5.75
CA VAL A 157 -7.83 16.35 6.82
C VAL A 157 -6.39 16.17 7.34
N ALA A 158 -5.91 14.94 7.45
CA ALA A 158 -4.52 14.68 7.87
C ALA A 158 -3.49 15.17 6.85
N LEU A 159 -3.79 15.08 5.54
CA LEU A 159 -2.96 15.63 4.46
C LEU A 159 -2.92 17.16 4.51
N GLU A 160 -4.08 17.81 4.67
CA GLU A 160 -4.17 19.28 4.79
C GLU A 160 -3.37 19.82 5.98
N ARG A 161 -3.36 19.08 7.10
CA ARG A 161 -2.63 19.43 8.32
C ARG A 161 -1.19 18.93 8.34
N THR A 162 -0.76 18.19 7.32
CA THR A 162 0.56 17.54 7.27
C THR A 162 0.86 16.67 8.51
N ASP A 163 -0.17 16.02 9.07
CA ASP A 163 -0.02 15.14 10.25
C ASP A 163 0.54 13.78 9.83
N VAL A 164 1.87 13.73 9.70
CA VAL A 164 2.61 12.56 9.20
C VAL A 164 2.36 11.29 10.00
N GLN A 165 2.14 11.40 11.32
CA GLN A 165 1.87 10.24 12.18
C GLN A 165 0.49 9.65 11.89
N MET A 166 -0.52 10.51 11.74
CA MET A 166 -1.88 10.07 11.40
C MET A 166 -1.90 9.40 10.03
N LEU A 167 -1.20 9.97 9.05
CA LEU A 167 -1.07 9.38 7.71
C LEU A 167 -0.35 8.02 7.75
N GLN A 168 0.75 7.90 8.49
CA GLN A 168 1.47 6.63 8.65
C GLN A 168 0.58 5.56 9.29
N LEU A 169 -0.18 5.93 10.32
CA LEU A 169 -1.07 5.00 11.02
C LEU A 169 -2.21 4.53 10.11
N CYS A 170 -2.82 5.44 9.34
CA CYS A 170 -3.84 5.07 8.35
C CYS A 170 -3.27 4.13 7.28
N LEU A 171 -2.10 4.43 6.71
CA LEU A 171 -1.44 3.58 5.71
C LEU A 171 -1.15 2.16 6.19
N GLN A 172 -0.89 1.98 7.49
CA GLN A 172 -0.62 0.67 8.08
C GLN A 172 -1.90 -0.13 8.38
N GLN A 173 -3.03 0.55 8.60
CA GLN A 173 -4.22 -0.09 9.16
C GLN A 173 -5.40 -0.16 8.19
N PHE A 174 -5.52 0.77 7.24
CA PHE A 174 -6.63 0.79 6.30
C PHE A 174 -6.32 -0.12 5.10
N PRO A 175 -7.20 -1.09 4.80
CA PRO A 175 -6.96 -2.06 3.72
C PRO A 175 -7.31 -1.51 2.32
N ASP A 176 -8.04 -0.40 2.24
CA ASP A 176 -8.78 0.06 1.07
C ASP A 176 -8.46 1.53 0.70
N ILE A 177 -7.20 1.95 0.87
CA ILE A 177 -6.77 3.32 0.56
C ILE A 177 -6.65 3.51 -0.97
N PRO A 178 -7.29 4.52 -1.58
CA PRO A 178 -7.12 4.83 -3.00
C PRO A 178 -5.70 5.27 -3.35
N GLU A 179 -5.22 4.89 -4.53
CA GLU A 179 -3.88 5.17 -5.01
C GLU A 179 -3.59 6.69 -5.09
N ALA A 180 -4.60 7.49 -5.41
CA ALA A 180 -4.50 8.95 -5.40
C ALA A 180 -4.07 9.49 -4.02
N VAL A 181 -4.64 8.93 -2.94
CA VAL A 181 -4.35 9.30 -1.56
C VAL A 181 -2.97 8.79 -1.15
N THR A 182 -2.63 7.56 -1.52
CA THR A 182 -1.28 7.00 -1.31
C THR A 182 -0.20 7.86 -1.97
N CYS A 183 -0.40 8.29 -3.22
CA CYS A 183 0.51 9.22 -3.90
C CYS A 183 0.56 10.59 -3.23
N ALA A 184 -0.57 11.11 -2.72
CA ALA A 184 -0.58 12.36 -1.97
C ALA A 184 0.25 12.24 -0.67
N CYS A 185 0.13 11.13 0.07
CA CYS A 185 0.97 10.83 1.22
C CYS A 185 2.45 10.77 0.85
N LEU A 186 2.80 10.08 -0.24
CA LEU A 186 4.17 10.00 -0.74
C LEU A 186 4.75 11.39 -1.04
N LYS A 187 3.99 12.27 -1.70
CA LYS A 187 4.40 13.65 -1.97
C LYS A 187 4.65 14.42 -0.68
N VAL A 188 3.76 14.32 0.30
CA VAL A 188 3.93 14.98 1.60
C VAL A 188 5.19 14.46 2.30
N PHE A 189 5.37 13.15 2.41
CA PHE A 189 6.53 12.56 3.10
C PHE A 189 7.87 12.92 2.47
N LEU A 190 7.92 13.08 1.14
CA LEU A 190 9.10 13.54 0.42
C LEU A 190 9.33 15.06 0.56
N SER A 191 8.27 15.85 0.76
CA SER A 191 8.33 17.32 0.85
C SER A 191 8.60 17.84 2.28
N VAL A 192 8.23 17.08 3.31
CA VAL A 192 8.40 17.51 4.71
C VAL A 192 9.89 17.61 5.05
N GLY A 193 10.29 18.75 5.62
CA GLY A 193 11.68 19.02 6.00
C GLY A 193 12.19 18.15 7.15
N ASP A 194 13.50 17.91 7.18
CA ASP A 194 14.13 17.03 8.18
C ASP A 194 13.96 17.53 9.62
N SER A 195 14.00 18.85 9.83
CA SER A 195 13.79 19.48 11.14
C SER A 195 12.42 19.18 11.73
N THR A 196 11.37 19.32 10.91
CA THR A 196 9.99 19.02 11.31
C THR A 196 9.77 17.54 11.60
N LEU A 197 10.41 16.65 10.85
CA LEU A 197 10.31 15.21 11.09
C LEU A 197 10.95 14.83 12.44
N GLN A 198 12.08 15.45 12.79
CA GLN A 198 12.79 15.15 14.03
C GLN A 198 11.94 15.39 15.29
N GLU A 199 11.03 16.36 15.27
CA GLU A 199 10.11 16.65 16.37
C GLU A 199 8.86 15.74 16.40
N THR A 200 8.48 15.16 15.25
CA THR A 200 7.29 14.30 15.16
C THR A 200 7.52 12.88 15.68
N SER A 201 6.53 12.31 16.37
CA SER A 201 6.51 10.90 16.75
C SER A 201 6.08 10.02 15.57
N VAL A 202 7.05 9.37 14.94
CA VAL A 202 6.86 8.43 13.82
C VAL A 202 7.16 7.02 14.31
N ASN A 203 6.37 6.03 13.89
CA ASN A 203 6.64 4.64 14.22
C ASN A 203 7.86 4.14 13.41
N MET A 204 8.93 3.75 14.10
CA MET A 204 10.20 3.29 13.50
C MET A 204 10.30 1.76 13.35
N GLU A 205 9.27 0.97 13.68
CA GLU A 205 9.32 -0.51 13.64
C GLU A 205 9.76 -1.11 12.29
N SER A 206 9.60 -0.34 11.21
CA SER A 206 9.99 -0.71 9.83
C SER A 206 11.42 -0.29 9.45
N VAL A 207 12.16 0.38 10.34
CA VAL A 207 13.53 0.83 10.14
C VAL A 207 14.37 0.26 11.29
N SER A 208 15.27 -0.66 10.98
CA SER A 208 16.30 -1.06 11.94
C SER A 208 17.24 0.12 12.22
N GLU A 209 17.52 0.39 13.48
CA GLU A 209 18.61 1.28 13.87
C GLU A 209 19.93 0.67 13.39
N TYR A 210 20.40 1.14 12.24
CA TYR A 210 21.80 0.98 11.87
C TYR A 210 22.60 2.04 12.63
N SER A 211 22.59 1.96 13.96
CA SER A 211 23.63 2.62 14.74
C SER A 211 24.91 1.84 14.52
N ASP A 212 25.90 2.52 13.97
CA ASP A 212 27.31 2.12 13.92
C ASP A 212 27.82 1.95 15.37
N ALA A 213 27.43 0.84 16.00
CA ALA A 213 27.98 0.43 17.27
C ALA A 213 29.30 -0.26 16.94
N ALA A 214 30.38 0.51 17.07
CA ALA A 214 31.75 0.03 17.07
C ALA A 214 31.87 -1.23 17.95
N HIS A 215 31.85 -2.40 17.31
CA HIS A 215 32.52 -3.58 17.82
C HIS A 215 33.91 -3.59 17.21
N ASP A 216 34.82 -3.03 17.99
CA ASP A 216 36.27 -3.13 17.87
C ASP A 216 36.68 -4.60 18.07
N GLU A 217 36.43 -5.45 17.07
CA GLU A 217 37.13 -6.72 16.92
C GLU A 217 37.84 -6.69 15.56
N LYS A 218 39.17 -6.57 15.63
CA LYS A 218 40.07 -6.78 14.49
C LYS A 218 39.76 -8.15 13.86
N MET A 219 39.05 -8.14 12.74
CA MET A 219 39.16 -9.21 11.75
C MET A 219 39.31 -8.54 10.38
N GLU A 220 40.37 -8.95 9.68
CA GLU A 220 40.91 -8.32 8.48
C GLU A 220 39.83 -8.03 7.44
N ALA A 221 39.88 -6.80 6.91
CA ALA A 221 39.11 -6.39 5.75
C ALA A 221 39.47 -7.26 4.55
N GLN A 222 38.64 -8.27 4.28
CA GLN A 222 38.44 -8.78 2.93
C GLN A 222 37.21 -8.06 2.38
N THR A 223 37.44 -6.91 1.77
CA THR A 223 36.52 -6.27 0.83
C THR A 223 36.46 -7.10 -0.46
N GLU A 224 35.96 -8.32 -0.35
CA GLU A 224 35.40 -9.03 -1.49
C GLU A 224 33.90 -8.81 -1.43
N ILE A 225 33.41 -7.95 -2.32
CA ILE A 225 32.05 -8.08 -2.83
C ILE A 225 31.91 -9.57 -3.16
N LEU A 226 31.03 -10.29 -2.47
CA LEU A 226 30.62 -11.63 -2.87
C LEU A 226 29.91 -11.50 -4.22
N GLN A 227 30.71 -11.38 -5.27
CA GLN A 227 30.32 -11.73 -6.62
C GLN A 227 29.85 -13.18 -6.53
N ASN A 228 28.56 -13.40 -6.74
CA ASN A 228 28.11 -14.68 -7.28
C ASN A 228 29.04 -14.95 -8.48
N GLY A 229 29.94 -15.93 -8.36
CA GLY A 229 31.18 -16.05 -9.12
C GLY A 229 31.04 -15.98 -10.64
N PHE A 230 30.89 -14.77 -11.16
CA PHE A 230 30.78 -14.43 -12.58
C PHE A 230 31.41 -13.06 -12.80
N ASN A 231 32.61 -13.06 -13.38
CA ASN A 231 33.23 -11.90 -13.99
C ASN A 231 32.81 -11.88 -15.47
N PRO A 232 32.08 -10.87 -15.96
CA PRO A 232 31.83 -10.72 -17.38
C PRO A 232 32.99 -9.90 -17.96
N GLU A 233 34.15 -10.53 -18.12
CA GLU A 233 35.07 -10.07 -19.14
C GLU A 233 34.80 -10.85 -20.43
N GLU A 234 34.90 -10.14 -21.54
CA GLU A 234 34.59 -10.56 -22.92
C GLU A 234 33.13 -10.39 -23.37
N ASP A 235 32.74 -9.13 -23.59
CA ASP A 235 32.04 -8.78 -24.84
C ASP A 235 32.38 -7.33 -25.22
N SER A 236 33.18 -7.18 -26.26
CA SER A 236 33.74 -5.92 -26.75
C SER A 236 32.64 -4.98 -27.26
N CYS A 237 32.42 -3.88 -26.54
CA CYS A 237 31.87 -2.65 -27.11
C CYS A 237 32.79 -1.49 -26.73
N ASP A 238 33.98 -1.50 -27.33
CA ASP A 238 34.96 -0.42 -27.31
C ASP A 238 34.39 0.81 -28.03
N ASN A 239 33.64 1.66 -27.33
CA ASN A 239 33.59 3.08 -27.70
C ASN A 239 33.11 4.06 -26.62
N CYS A 240 32.91 3.65 -25.36
CA CYS A 240 32.52 4.59 -24.31
C CYS A 240 33.60 4.86 -23.24
N GLU A 241 34.76 4.19 -23.31
CA GLU A 241 35.79 4.27 -22.27
C GLU A 241 36.86 5.35 -22.48
N ARG A 242 36.89 6.05 -23.62
CA ARG A 242 37.97 7.03 -23.91
C ARG A 242 37.80 8.41 -23.29
N ALA A 243 36.69 8.72 -22.63
CA ALA A 243 36.45 10.08 -22.11
C ALA A 243 36.87 10.31 -20.64
N LEU A 244 37.40 9.30 -19.93
CA LEU A 244 37.68 9.42 -18.49
C LEU A 244 39.08 8.91 -18.10
N LYS A 245 40.12 9.38 -18.79
CA LYS A 245 41.51 9.23 -18.32
C LYS A 245 42.16 10.59 -18.10
N GLU A 246 41.80 11.25 -17.00
CA GLU A 246 42.69 12.19 -16.31
C GLU A 246 42.83 11.76 -14.84
N LYS A 247 44.02 11.99 -14.30
CA LYS A 247 44.64 11.35 -13.12
C LYS A 247 43.88 11.49 -11.78
N PRO A 248 44.14 10.58 -10.82
CA PRO A 248 43.40 10.48 -9.57
C PRO A 248 43.88 11.53 -8.56
N GLN A 249 43.00 12.44 -8.19
CA GLN A 249 43.11 13.21 -6.96
C GLN A 249 41.81 13.07 -6.17
N ALA A 250 41.95 12.38 -5.04
CA ALA A 250 41.09 12.41 -3.86
C ALA A 250 39.58 12.48 -4.11
N THR A 251 38.91 11.33 -4.11
CA THR A 251 37.50 11.28 -3.74
C THR A 251 37.23 10.01 -2.95
N VAL A 252 36.88 10.25 -1.69
CA VAL A 252 36.39 9.32 -0.67
C VAL A 252 35.48 8.26 -1.26
N GLU A 253 35.69 7.00 -0.88
CA GLU A 253 34.73 5.92 -1.03
C GLU A 253 33.42 6.33 -0.33
N GLU A 254 32.41 6.77 -1.08
CA GLU A 254 31.05 6.98 -0.57
C GLU A 254 30.38 5.62 -0.36
N THR A 255 30.77 4.91 0.70
CA THR A 255 30.05 3.76 1.21
C THR A 255 28.90 4.22 2.13
N ALA A 256 27.69 3.98 1.63
CA ALA A 256 26.55 3.44 2.39
C ALA A 256 25.87 4.29 3.48
N SER A 257 25.81 5.62 3.38
CA SER A 257 24.83 6.38 4.17
C SER A 257 23.43 6.34 3.53
N CYS A 258 22.40 6.18 4.35
CA CYS A 258 21.01 6.21 3.88
C CYS A 258 20.69 7.60 3.30
N PRO A 259 20.12 7.71 2.08
CA PRO A 259 19.87 9.00 1.44
C PRO A 259 18.76 9.82 2.13
N VAL A 260 18.06 9.22 3.09
CA VAL A 260 16.98 9.85 3.87
C VAL A 260 17.17 9.57 5.35
N ILE A 261 16.72 10.49 6.20
CA ILE A 261 16.73 10.28 7.65
C ILE A 261 15.83 9.08 8.06
N PRO A 262 16.13 8.38 9.17
CA PRO A 262 15.38 7.19 9.60
C PRO A 262 13.85 7.42 9.70
N LYS A 263 13.44 8.61 10.15
CA LYS A 263 12.02 8.96 10.24
C LYS A 263 11.33 8.99 8.88
N ARG A 264 11.97 9.57 7.86
CA ARG A 264 11.45 9.59 6.50
C ARG A 264 11.45 8.19 5.91
N ALA A 265 12.51 7.40 6.15
CA ALA A 265 12.55 6.00 5.75
C ALA A 265 11.34 5.21 6.28
N ALA A 266 10.96 5.39 7.56
CA ALA A 266 9.81 4.70 8.14
C ALA A 266 8.46 5.10 7.50
N LEU A 267 8.33 6.36 7.08
CA LEU A 267 7.16 6.85 6.34
C LEU A 267 7.11 6.28 4.92
N LEU A 268 8.23 6.27 4.22
CA LEU A 268 8.34 5.69 2.87
C LEU A 268 8.09 4.18 2.88
N ASN A 269 8.59 3.47 3.89
CA ASN A 269 8.32 2.04 4.09
C ASN A 269 6.84 1.74 4.37
N ALA A 270 6.07 2.70 4.90
CA ALA A 270 4.62 2.56 5.00
C ALA A 270 3.94 2.63 3.62
N ILE A 271 4.43 3.49 2.72
CA ILE A 271 3.95 3.56 1.33
C ILE A 271 4.27 2.28 0.57
N LEU A 272 5.50 1.76 0.68
CA LEU A 272 5.92 0.55 -0.05
C LEU A 272 5.10 -0.69 0.31
N ARG A 273 4.55 -0.72 1.53
CA ARG A 273 3.70 -1.81 2.02
C ARG A 273 2.22 -1.63 1.72
N SER A 274 1.80 -0.45 1.28
CA SER A 274 0.39 -0.20 0.93
C SER A 274 -0.02 -1.05 -0.27
N ALA A 275 -1.24 -1.56 -0.24
CA ALA A 275 -1.83 -2.24 -1.39
C ALA A 275 -2.11 -1.21 -2.50
N TYR A 276 -1.83 -1.59 -3.75
CA TYR A 276 -2.06 -0.73 -4.89
C TYR A 276 -2.41 -1.55 -6.13
N SER A 277 -3.07 -0.90 -7.08
CA SER A 277 -3.21 -1.37 -8.45
C SER A 277 -2.41 -0.47 -9.38
N GLU A 278 -1.50 -1.07 -10.16
CA GLU A 278 -0.62 -0.36 -11.10
C GLU A 278 -1.38 0.58 -12.04
N ALA A 279 -2.51 0.12 -12.60
CA ALA A 279 -3.31 0.90 -13.55
C ALA A 279 -3.86 2.21 -12.93
N PHE A 280 -4.14 2.20 -11.63
CA PHE A 280 -4.66 3.36 -10.91
C PHE A 280 -3.54 4.20 -10.27
N LEU A 281 -2.40 3.60 -9.95
CA LEU A 281 -1.26 4.29 -9.34
C LEU A 281 -0.45 5.12 -10.36
N LEU A 282 -0.18 4.55 -11.55
CA LEU A 282 0.68 5.16 -12.56
C LEU A 282 0.29 6.61 -12.95
N PRO A 283 -0.99 6.95 -13.17
CA PRO A 283 -1.39 8.33 -13.48
C PRO A 283 -0.98 9.33 -12.40
N HIS A 284 -1.09 8.94 -11.12
CA HIS A 284 -0.79 9.82 -9.99
C HIS A 284 0.71 9.96 -9.69
N LEU A 285 1.52 8.97 -10.07
CA LEU A 285 2.98 9.02 -9.96
C LEU A 285 3.63 10.04 -10.90
N LYS A 286 2.98 10.36 -12.03
CA LYS A 286 3.45 11.37 -12.99
C LYS A 286 3.41 12.80 -12.44
N ASP A 287 2.57 13.02 -11.44
CA ASP A 287 2.37 14.34 -10.83
C ASP A 287 3.38 14.62 -9.70
N ILE A 288 4.36 13.73 -9.47
CA ILE A 288 5.39 13.91 -8.44
C ILE A 288 6.57 14.70 -9.00
N PRO A 289 7.08 15.72 -8.28
CA PRO A 289 8.24 16.49 -8.73
C PRO A 289 9.48 15.62 -9.00
N ALA A 290 10.23 15.97 -10.05
CA ALA A 290 11.45 15.28 -10.48
C ALA A 290 12.49 15.07 -9.37
N GLN A 291 12.66 16.06 -8.49
CA GLN A 291 13.57 16.00 -7.34
C GLN A 291 13.15 14.90 -6.35
N HIS A 292 11.85 14.83 -6.04
CA HIS A 292 11.27 13.82 -5.16
C HIS A 292 11.35 12.42 -5.77
N ILE A 293 11.12 12.29 -7.08
CA ILE A 293 11.31 11.02 -7.80
C ILE A 293 12.76 10.55 -7.70
N THR A 294 13.72 11.45 -7.92
CA THR A 294 15.15 11.10 -7.86
C THR A 294 15.56 10.66 -6.47
N LEU A 295 15.16 11.40 -5.43
CA LEU A 295 15.41 11.04 -4.03
C LEU A 295 14.79 9.70 -3.66
N PHE A 296 13.54 9.46 -4.08
CA PHE A 296 12.85 8.22 -3.78
C PHE A 296 13.48 7.03 -4.50
N LEU A 297 13.89 7.20 -5.77
CA LEU A 297 14.60 6.16 -6.51
C LEU A 297 15.98 5.84 -5.91
N GLN A 298 16.71 6.85 -5.42
CA GLN A 298 17.96 6.66 -4.68
C GLN A 298 17.71 5.85 -3.38
N TYR A 299 16.64 6.17 -2.66
CA TYR A 299 16.26 5.42 -1.46
C TYR A 299 15.89 3.97 -1.76
N LEU A 300 15.12 3.70 -2.82
CA LEU A 300 14.78 2.33 -3.22
C LEU A 300 16.02 1.54 -3.65
N TYR A 301 16.94 2.17 -4.37
CA TYR A 301 18.21 1.53 -4.72
C TYR A 301 19.07 1.24 -3.49
N PHE A 302 19.09 2.14 -2.50
CA PHE A 302 19.73 1.89 -1.21
C PHE A 302 19.10 0.68 -0.48
N LEU A 303 17.77 0.60 -0.40
CA LEU A 303 17.07 -0.54 0.20
C LEU A 303 17.38 -1.84 -0.54
N TYR A 304 17.40 -1.80 -1.87
CA TYR A 304 17.76 -2.93 -2.71
C TYR A 304 19.17 -3.45 -2.39
N LEU A 305 20.17 -2.57 -2.34
CA LEU A 305 21.55 -2.94 -1.99
C LEU A 305 21.60 -3.60 -0.60
N LYS A 306 20.88 -3.03 0.37
CA LYS A 306 20.79 -3.58 1.72
C LYS A 306 20.08 -4.94 1.80
N CYS A 307 19.08 -5.21 0.96
CA CYS A 307 18.53 -6.55 0.82
C CYS A 307 19.57 -7.52 0.28
N SER A 308 20.35 -7.10 -0.72
CA SER A 308 21.30 -7.97 -1.43
C SER A 308 22.56 -8.33 -0.64
N GLU A 309 22.90 -7.55 0.40
CA GLU A 309 24.02 -7.84 1.30
C GLU A 309 23.78 -9.12 2.14
N ASN A 310 22.52 -9.48 2.40
CA ASN A 310 22.17 -10.63 3.23
C ASN A 310 21.83 -11.86 2.37
N ALA A 311 22.32 -13.04 2.76
CA ALA A 311 22.01 -14.30 2.08
C ALA A 311 20.50 -14.62 2.05
N THR A 312 19.73 -14.14 3.02
CA THR A 312 18.27 -14.31 3.09
C THR A 312 17.51 -13.33 2.20
N MET A 313 18.17 -12.34 1.59
CA MET A 313 17.55 -11.29 0.77
C MET A 313 16.42 -10.52 1.49
N THR A 314 16.55 -10.38 2.82
CA THR A 314 15.58 -9.69 3.67
C THR A 314 16.23 -8.57 4.46
N LEU A 315 15.49 -7.49 4.67
CA LEU A 315 15.90 -6.40 5.54
C LEU A 315 15.62 -6.75 7.02
N PRO A 316 16.41 -6.21 7.95
CA PRO A 316 16.11 -6.28 9.37
C PRO A 316 14.97 -5.32 9.77
N GLY A 317 14.12 -5.75 10.72
CA GLY A 317 12.98 -4.97 11.22
C GLY A 317 11.76 -5.85 11.53
N VAL A 318 10.75 -5.29 12.21
CA VAL A 318 9.53 -6.04 12.55
C VAL A 318 8.69 -6.27 11.30
N HIS A 319 8.61 -5.26 10.43
CA HIS A 319 7.86 -5.31 9.16
C HIS A 319 8.54 -4.49 8.04
N PRO A 320 9.68 -4.92 7.52
CA PRO A 320 10.36 -4.23 6.44
C PRO A 320 9.69 -4.46 5.07
N PRO A 321 9.90 -3.58 4.07
CA PRO A 321 9.52 -3.84 2.68
C PRO A 321 10.23 -5.08 2.13
N THR A 322 9.52 -5.85 1.30
CA THR A 322 10.12 -7.02 0.63
C THR A 322 10.91 -6.61 -0.61
N LEU A 323 11.85 -7.45 -1.05
CA LEU A 323 12.59 -7.22 -2.29
C LEU A 323 11.66 -7.02 -3.50
N ASN A 324 10.58 -7.80 -3.59
CA ASN A 324 9.59 -7.67 -4.66
C ASN A 324 8.92 -6.29 -4.62
N GLN A 325 8.46 -5.85 -3.44
CA GLN A 325 7.89 -4.50 -3.30
C GLN A 325 8.88 -3.43 -3.75
N ILE A 326 10.15 -3.52 -3.35
CA ILE A 326 11.18 -2.56 -3.75
C ILE A 326 11.34 -2.54 -5.27
N MET A 327 11.47 -3.72 -5.90
CA MET A 327 11.63 -3.85 -7.35
C MET A 327 10.41 -3.36 -8.13
N ASP A 328 9.20 -3.72 -7.69
CA ASP A 328 7.96 -3.27 -8.31
C ASP A 328 7.85 -1.74 -8.27
N TRP A 329 8.15 -1.11 -7.12
CA TRP A 329 8.17 0.34 -7.00
C TRP A 329 9.26 1.01 -7.85
N ILE A 330 10.44 0.39 -8.02
CA ILE A 330 11.46 0.88 -8.97
C ILE A 330 10.90 0.86 -10.39
N CYS A 331 10.29 -0.23 -10.83
CA CYS A 331 9.68 -0.36 -12.15
C CYS A 331 8.57 0.69 -12.36
N LEU A 332 7.63 0.82 -11.41
CA LEU A 332 6.52 1.77 -11.49
C LEU A 332 6.99 3.23 -11.61
N LEU A 333 8.03 3.61 -10.85
CA LEU A 333 8.57 4.97 -10.93
C LEU A 333 9.25 5.23 -12.27
N LEU A 334 9.99 4.24 -12.79
CA LEU A 334 10.60 4.33 -14.11
C LEU A 334 9.53 4.38 -15.21
N ASP A 335 8.51 3.53 -15.18
CA ASP A 335 7.43 3.52 -16.17
C ASP A 335 6.63 4.83 -16.19
N ALA A 336 6.39 5.42 -15.01
CA ALA A 336 5.69 6.70 -14.91
C ALA A 336 6.56 7.89 -15.36
N ASN A 337 7.87 7.90 -15.04
CA ASN A 337 8.71 9.10 -15.10
C ASN A 337 9.99 8.95 -15.93
N PHE A 338 10.16 7.89 -16.74
CA PHE A 338 11.39 7.58 -17.47
C PHE A 338 11.96 8.77 -18.24
N THR A 339 11.12 9.45 -19.03
CA THR A 339 11.52 10.59 -19.85
C THR A 339 12.07 11.75 -19.02
N VAL A 340 11.50 11.99 -17.84
CA VAL A 340 11.96 13.01 -16.90
C VAL A 340 13.28 12.56 -16.26
N VAL A 341 13.34 11.32 -15.76
CA VAL A 341 14.50 10.78 -15.05
C VAL A 341 15.75 10.72 -15.94
N VAL A 342 15.62 10.35 -17.23
CA VAL A 342 16.76 10.30 -18.17
C VAL A 342 17.35 11.68 -18.46
N MET A 343 16.54 12.74 -18.39
CA MET A 343 16.99 14.11 -18.63
C MET A 343 17.71 14.73 -17.43
N ILE A 344 17.58 14.15 -16.23
CA ILE A 344 18.21 14.60 -14.99
C ILE A 344 19.64 14.05 -14.92
N PRO A 345 20.68 14.91 -14.92
CA PRO A 345 22.07 14.45 -14.88
C PRO A 345 22.41 13.67 -13.61
N GLU A 346 21.82 14.04 -12.47
CA GLU A 346 22.00 13.38 -11.17
C GLU A 346 21.49 11.93 -11.18
N ALA A 347 20.45 11.64 -11.97
CA ALA A 347 19.88 10.31 -12.09
C ALA A 347 20.68 9.40 -13.04
N LYS A 348 21.56 9.95 -13.90
CA LYS A 348 22.31 9.14 -14.87
C LYS A 348 23.20 8.08 -14.22
N LYS A 349 23.90 8.43 -13.13
CA LYS A 349 24.75 7.48 -12.37
C LYS A 349 23.89 6.34 -11.82
N LEU A 350 22.73 6.67 -11.25
CA LEU A 350 21.78 5.71 -10.70
C LEU A 350 21.20 4.78 -11.77
N LEU A 351 20.78 5.34 -12.91
CA LEU A 351 20.28 4.55 -14.06
C LEU A 351 21.34 3.62 -14.63
N LEU A 352 22.60 4.07 -14.72
CA LEU A 352 23.71 3.24 -15.17
C LEU A 352 23.96 2.07 -14.20
N SER A 353 23.90 2.33 -12.88
CA SER A 353 24.01 1.27 -11.87
C SER A 353 22.87 0.25 -11.98
N LEU A 354 21.62 0.72 -12.11
CA LEU A 354 20.45 -0.15 -12.32
C LEU A 354 20.57 -0.95 -13.62
N TYR A 355 21.01 -0.33 -14.72
CA TYR A 355 21.20 -1.01 -16.01
C TYR A 355 22.27 -2.11 -15.92
N LYS A 356 23.43 -1.80 -15.35
CA LYS A 356 24.51 -2.79 -15.14
C LYS A 356 24.00 -3.95 -14.29
N PHE A 357 23.25 -3.65 -13.24
CA PHE A 357 22.64 -4.64 -12.38
C PHE A 357 21.66 -5.56 -13.13
N VAL A 358 20.68 -4.99 -13.86
CA VAL A 358 19.72 -5.79 -14.65
C VAL A 358 20.45 -6.66 -15.67
N LYS A 359 21.50 -6.13 -16.32
CA LYS A 359 22.33 -6.90 -17.24
C LYS A 359 22.98 -8.11 -16.54
N SER A 360 23.54 -7.92 -15.34
CA SER A 360 24.10 -9.02 -14.55
C SER A 360 23.04 -10.04 -14.14
N GLN A 361 21.84 -9.61 -13.73
CA GLN A 361 20.74 -10.52 -13.39
C GLN A 361 20.27 -11.34 -14.59
N ILE A 362 20.12 -10.74 -15.76
CA ILE A 362 19.79 -11.45 -17.00
C ILE A 362 20.85 -12.50 -17.32
N CYS A 363 22.12 -12.17 -17.15
CA CYS A 363 23.22 -13.12 -17.34
C CYS A 363 23.09 -14.31 -16.37
N ILE A 364 22.91 -14.06 -15.07
CA ILE A 364 22.71 -15.11 -14.06
C ILE A 364 21.51 -16.00 -14.40
N CYS A 365 20.35 -15.41 -14.74
CA CYS A 365 19.17 -16.18 -15.14
C CYS A 365 19.44 -17.04 -16.39
N SER A 366 20.20 -16.52 -17.35
CA SER A 366 20.56 -17.29 -18.55
C SER A 366 21.46 -18.49 -18.22
N GLU A 367 22.40 -18.34 -17.29
CA GLU A 367 23.27 -19.43 -16.82
C GLU A 367 22.49 -20.45 -15.98
N LEU A 368 21.60 -19.99 -15.09
CA LEU A 368 20.72 -20.88 -14.33
C LEU A 368 19.81 -21.69 -15.26
N ASN A 369 19.29 -21.09 -16.33
CA ASN A 369 18.51 -21.81 -17.33
C ASN A 369 19.33 -22.91 -18.03
N LYS A 370 20.63 -22.68 -18.32
CA LYS A 370 21.52 -23.72 -18.88
C LYS A 370 21.68 -24.90 -17.90
N ILE A 371 21.81 -24.59 -16.61
CA ILE A 371 21.92 -25.61 -15.55
C ILE A 371 20.60 -26.37 -15.39
N GLU A 372 19.44 -25.71 -15.45
CA GLU A 372 18.13 -26.36 -15.34
C GLU A 372 17.93 -27.40 -16.44
N VAL A 373 18.30 -27.07 -17.68
CA VAL A 373 18.26 -28.02 -18.81
C VAL A 373 19.12 -29.25 -18.52
N SER A 374 20.34 -29.02 -18.02
CA SER A 374 21.29 -30.09 -17.67
C SER A 374 20.77 -30.96 -16.53
N PHE A 375 20.14 -30.36 -15.53
CA PHE A 375 19.53 -31.07 -14.41
C PHE A 375 18.33 -31.92 -14.85
N ARG A 376 17.50 -31.41 -15.76
CA ARG A 376 16.38 -32.15 -16.35
C ARG A 376 16.87 -33.36 -17.14
N GLU A 377 17.98 -33.23 -17.88
CA GLU A 377 18.61 -34.35 -18.59
C GLU A 377 19.19 -35.39 -17.62
N LEU A 378 19.86 -34.97 -16.56
CA LEU A 378 20.35 -35.87 -15.50
C LEU A 378 19.21 -36.60 -14.80
N GLN A 379 18.10 -35.92 -14.52
CA GLN A 379 16.90 -36.53 -13.93
C GLN A 379 16.30 -37.58 -14.87
N LYS A 380 16.26 -37.31 -16.17
CA LYS A 380 15.80 -38.27 -17.19
C LYS A 380 16.72 -39.49 -17.27
N LEU A 381 18.04 -39.29 -17.30
CA LEU A 381 19.01 -40.39 -17.29
C LEU A 381 18.91 -41.23 -16.01
N ASN A 382 18.65 -40.61 -14.86
CA ASN A 382 18.44 -41.33 -13.60
C ASN A 382 17.14 -42.16 -13.61
N GLN A 383 16.06 -41.64 -14.20
CA GLN A 383 14.82 -42.40 -14.40
C GLN A 383 15.02 -43.58 -15.36
N GLU A 384 15.77 -43.38 -16.46
CA GLU A 384 16.13 -44.45 -17.40
C GLU A 384 17.02 -45.51 -16.73
N LYS A 385 17.97 -45.11 -15.87
CA LYS A 385 18.84 -46.03 -15.13
C LYS A 385 18.07 -46.91 -14.15
N ASN A 386 17.11 -46.34 -13.41
CA ASN A 386 16.21 -47.09 -12.52
C ASN A 386 15.29 -48.08 -13.28
N SER A 387 15.13 -47.93 -14.59
CA SER A 387 14.37 -48.88 -15.42
C SER A 387 15.24 -50.00 -16.02
N ARG A 388 16.57 -49.89 -15.96
CA ARG A 388 17.53 -50.75 -16.69
C ARG A 388 18.41 -51.62 -15.79
N GLU A 389 18.19 -51.62 -14.48
CA GLU A 389 18.93 -52.43 -13.50
C GLU A 389 18.42 -53.87 -13.38
N LEU A 390 18.41 -54.61 -14.48
CA LEU A 390 18.30 -56.07 -14.40
C LEU A 390 19.34 -56.69 -15.33
N TYR A 391 20.56 -56.80 -14.78
CA TYR A 391 21.69 -57.60 -15.27
C TYR A 391 22.58 -56.99 -16.37
N SER A 392 23.88 -56.96 -16.09
CA SER A 392 24.97 -56.69 -17.04
C SER A 392 25.84 -57.95 -17.20
N ILE A 393 26.11 -58.37 -18.43
CA ILE A 393 27.05 -59.47 -18.73
C ILE A 393 28.42 -58.85 -19.01
N GLU A 394 29.40 -59.18 -18.19
CA GLU A 394 30.81 -58.88 -18.45
C GLU A 394 31.53 -60.18 -18.82
N VAL A 395 32.20 -60.18 -19.98
CA VAL A 395 32.98 -61.32 -20.46
C VAL A 395 34.42 -61.14 -20.01
N LEU A 396 34.89 -62.03 -19.13
CA LEU A 396 36.28 -62.09 -18.70
C LEU A 396 37.00 -63.19 -19.49
N GLU A 397 38.00 -62.80 -20.28
CA GLU A 397 38.93 -63.74 -20.91
C GLU A 397 39.92 -64.23 -19.85
N LEU A 398 39.86 -65.54 -19.57
CA LEU A 398 40.80 -66.24 -18.71
C LEU A 398 41.93 -66.78 -19.59
N PHE A 399 43.15 -66.32 -19.34
CA PHE A 399 44.38 -66.76 -20.02
C PHE A 399 44.80 -68.17 -19.61
#